data_AF-A0A2N5SUV3-F1
#
_entry.id   AF-A0A2N5SUV3-F1
#
_cell.length_a   1.000
_cell.length_b   1.000
_cell.length_c   1.000
_cell.angle_alpha   90.00
_cell.angle_beta   90.00
_cell.angle_gamma   90.00
#
_symmetry.space_group_name_H-M   'P 1'
#
loop_
_entity.id
_entity.type
_entity.pdbx_description
1 polymer ?
#
loop_
_entity_poly.entity_id
_entity_poly.type
_entity_poly.pdbx_seq_one_letter_code
_entity_poly.pdbx_strand_id
1 'polypeptide(L)'
;MEPKRALGKNAIEDFNKGPQGKDDRMDALAVTPVCLRIALTVDNQKGYIPLLEDANFLAEQEREIAAGFPNCQCSNCDLEAAKAILDVAQQMTVDNLDQMLSSPLTIEKDPSITVLVRKRKL
;
A
#
# COMPACT_ATOMS: atom_id res chain seq x y z
N MET A 1 9.60 7.50 6.82
CA MET A 1 10.22 7.22 5.50
C MET A 1 11.46 6.39 5.75
N GLU A 2 11.59 5.23 5.10
CA GLU A 2 12.79 4.43 5.21
C GLU A 2 14.02 5.25 4.76
N PRO A 3 15.20 5.06 5.37
CA PRO A 3 16.43 5.68 4.89
C PRO A 3 16.62 5.35 3.41
N LYS A 4 17.02 6.33 2.59
CA LYS A 4 17.26 6.12 1.16
C LYS A 4 18.25 4.97 0.97
N ARG A 5 17.78 3.82 0.47
CA ARG A 5 18.66 2.74 0.05
C ARG A 5 19.57 3.30 -1.03
N ALA A 6 20.85 2.89 -1.07
CA ALA A 6 21.70 3.26 -2.18
C ALA A 6 21.00 2.84 -3.49
N LEU A 7 20.70 3.81 -4.35
CA LEU A 7 19.93 3.69 -5.61
C LEU A 7 18.40 3.53 -5.50
N GLY A 8 17.81 3.53 -4.31
CA GLY A 8 16.35 3.41 -4.14
C GLY A 8 15.60 4.71 -4.50
N LYS A 9 14.47 4.55 -5.19
CA LYS A 9 13.54 5.62 -5.55
C LYS A 9 12.42 5.68 -4.49
N ASN A 10 12.33 6.79 -3.78
CA ASN A 10 11.39 6.92 -2.65
C ASN A 10 10.32 8.00 -2.87
N ALA A 11 10.34 8.65 -4.04
CA ALA A 11 9.38 9.65 -4.45
C ALA A 11 8.98 9.41 -5.91
N ILE A 12 7.77 9.81 -6.30
CA ILE A 12 7.26 9.62 -7.67
C ILE A 12 8.16 10.35 -8.69
N GLU A 13 8.73 11.48 -8.29
CA GLU A 13 9.61 12.32 -9.09
C GLU A 13 10.96 11.64 -9.39
N ASP A 14 11.35 10.62 -8.62
CA ASP A 14 12.56 9.84 -8.87
C ASP A 14 12.39 8.87 -10.07
N PHE A 15 11.16 8.72 -10.61
CA PHE A 15 10.86 7.81 -11.72
C PHE A 15 10.90 8.54 -13.07
N ASN A 16 11.66 7.98 -14.00
CA ASN A 16 11.67 8.43 -15.38
C ASN A 16 10.41 7.93 -16.12
N LYS A 17 9.97 8.66 -17.15
CA LYS A 17 8.86 8.26 -18.04
C LYS A 17 9.14 7.01 -18.90
N GLY A 18 10.30 6.38 -18.73
CA GLY A 18 10.73 5.20 -19.47
C GLY A 18 10.23 3.89 -18.86
N PRO A 19 10.60 2.75 -19.46
CA PRO A 19 10.26 1.43 -18.94
C PRO A 19 10.79 1.24 -17.51
N GLN A 20 10.00 0.60 -16.65
CA GLN A 20 10.41 0.23 -15.30
C GLN A 20 11.20 -1.08 -15.34
N GLY A 21 12.42 -1.08 -14.81
CA GLY A 21 13.17 -2.30 -14.53
C GLY A 21 12.57 -3.10 -13.37
N LYS A 22 13.16 -4.27 -13.04
CA LYS A 22 12.70 -5.10 -11.92
C LYS A 22 12.77 -4.35 -10.58
N ASP A 23 13.88 -3.67 -10.31
CA ASP A 23 14.04 -2.87 -9.09
C ASP A 23 13.11 -1.67 -9.09
N ASP A 24 12.93 -1.01 -10.24
CA ASP A 24 12.01 0.12 -10.35
C ASP A 24 10.56 -0.26 -10.06
N ARG A 25 10.10 -1.45 -10.48
CA ARG A 25 8.75 -1.93 -10.16
C ARG A 25 8.54 -2.11 -8.66
N MET A 26 9.56 -2.61 -7.95
CA MET A 26 9.49 -2.77 -6.49
C MET A 26 9.43 -1.41 -5.79
N ASP A 27 10.27 -0.47 -6.21
CA ASP A 27 10.28 0.89 -5.67
C ASP A 27 8.95 1.60 -6.01
N ALA A 28 8.43 1.43 -7.23
CA ALA A 28 7.17 2.02 -7.68
C ALA A 28 5.98 1.48 -6.88
N LEU A 29 5.96 0.18 -6.57
CA LEU A 29 4.93 -0.42 -5.71
C LEU A 29 4.96 0.14 -4.29
N ALA A 30 6.13 0.53 -3.78
CA ALA A 30 6.26 1.11 -2.45
C ALA A 30 5.74 2.56 -2.37
N VAL A 31 5.75 3.30 -3.48
CA VAL A 31 5.38 4.73 -3.50
C VAL A 31 4.11 5.05 -4.29
N THR A 32 3.55 4.07 -5.01
CA THR A 32 2.38 4.32 -5.85
C THR A 32 1.19 4.83 -5.03
N PRO A 33 0.52 5.91 -5.46
CA PRO A 33 -0.65 6.44 -4.77
C PRO A 33 -1.94 5.75 -5.23
N VAL A 34 -1.91 4.90 -6.25
CA VAL A 34 -3.11 4.34 -6.87
C VAL A 34 -3.55 3.03 -6.21
N CYS A 35 -4.75 2.54 -6.54
CA CYS A 35 -5.25 1.26 -6.03
C CYS A 35 -4.26 0.11 -6.25
N LEU A 36 -3.82 -0.55 -5.17
CA LEU A 36 -2.83 -1.64 -5.25
C LEU A 36 -3.35 -2.86 -6.02
N ARG A 37 -4.64 -3.18 -5.91
CA ARG A 37 -5.26 -4.31 -6.66
C ARG A 37 -5.15 -4.10 -8.17
N ILE A 38 -5.49 -2.89 -8.62
CA ILE A 38 -5.40 -2.51 -10.03
C ILE A 38 -3.93 -2.40 -10.45
N ALA A 39 -3.09 -1.75 -9.65
CA ALA A 39 -1.67 -1.58 -9.94
C ALA A 39 -0.94 -2.92 -10.16
N LEU A 40 -1.19 -3.92 -9.32
CA LEU A 40 -0.63 -5.26 -9.48
C LEU A 40 -1.18 -5.97 -10.72
N THR A 41 -2.42 -5.71 -11.11
CA THR A 41 -3.01 -6.29 -12.32
C THR A 41 -2.40 -5.67 -13.58
N VAL A 42 -2.25 -4.34 -13.61
CA VAL A 42 -1.53 -3.62 -14.67
C VAL A 42 -0.11 -4.14 -14.77
N ASP A 43 0.57 -4.35 -13.64
CA ASP A 43 1.92 -4.88 -13.60
C ASP A 43 2.04 -6.29 -14.20
N ASN A 44 1.10 -7.17 -13.86
CA ASN A 44 1.05 -8.52 -14.40
C ASN A 44 0.77 -8.56 -15.92
N GLN A 45 -0.03 -7.63 -16.44
CA GLN A 45 -0.43 -7.60 -17.85
C GLN A 45 0.49 -6.75 -18.74
N LYS A 46 1.02 -5.65 -18.21
CA LYS A 46 1.74 -4.60 -18.96
C LYS A 46 3.20 -4.46 -18.51
N GLY A 47 3.59 -5.02 -17.38
CA GLY A 47 4.98 -5.06 -16.92
C GLY A 47 5.48 -3.79 -16.24
N TYR A 48 4.61 -3.00 -15.62
CA TYR A 48 4.98 -1.83 -14.83
C TYR A 48 3.95 -1.52 -13.73
N ILE A 49 4.37 -0.82 -12.68
CA ILE A 49 3.46 -0.33 -11.65
C ILE A 49 3.03 1.11 -12.00
N PRO A 50 1.73 1.39 -12.17
CA PRO A 50 1.26 2.76 -12.40
C PRO A 50 1.56 3.65 -11.20
N LEU A 51 2.08 4.86 -11.46
CA LEU A 51 2.32 5.90 -10.45
C LEU A 51 1.24 7.00 -10.46
N LEU A 52 0.34 6.94 -11.45
CA LEU A 52 -0.80 7.81 -11.68
C LEU A 52 -1.91 6.97 -12.33
N GLU A 53 -3.13 7.49 -12.38
CA GLU A 53 -4.27 6.85 -13.05
C GLU A 53 -4.16 6.98 -14.57
N ASP A 54 -3.25 6.22 -15.17
CA ASP A 54 -3.05 6.18 -16.62
C ASP A 54 -4.12 5.35 -17.35
N ALA A 55 -4.04 5.30 -18.68
CA ALA A 55 -5.02 4.61 -19.51
C ALA A 55 -5.19 3.11 -19.19
N ASN A 56 -4.10 2.41 -18.79
CA ASN A 56 -4.21 1.00 -18.42
C ASN A 56 -4.86 0.84 -17.05
N PHE A 57 -4.54 1.74 -16.11
CA PHE A 57 -5.18 1.78 -14.80
C PHE A 57 -6.70 2.02 -14.93
N LEU A 58 -7.10 3.02 -15.70
CA LEU A 58 -8.52 3.38 -15.90
C LEU A 58 -9.29 2.25 -16.60
N ALA A 59 -8.71 1.63 -17.64
CA ALA A 59 -9.33 0.51 -18.32
C ALA A 59 -9.56 -0.70 -17.38
N GLU A 60 -8.61 -0.99 -16.49
CA GLU A 60 -8.74 -2.06 -15.51
C GLU A 60 -9.74 -1.70 -14.41
N GLN A 61 -9.79 -0.44 -13.98
CA GLN A 61 -10.80 0.07 -13.05
C GLN A 61 -12.22 -0.11 -13.62
N GLU A 62 -12.44 0.30 -14.87
CA GLU A 62 -13.72 0.12 -15.57
C GLU A 62 -14.11 -1.36 -15.67
N ARG A 63 -13.15 -2.24 -15.97
CA ARG A 63 -13.36 -3.69 -16.01
C ARG A 63 -13.79 -4.24 -14.64
N GLU A 64 -13.11 -3.86 -13.56
CA GLU A 64 -13.47 -4.30 -12.20
C GLU A 64 -14.89 -3.84 -11.82
N ILE A 65 -15.25 -2.60 -12.14
CA ILE A 65 -16.59 -2.06 -11.91
C ILE A 65 -17.63 -2.84 -12.72
N ALA A 66 -17.39 -3.06 -14.01
CA ALA A 66 -18.30 -3.80 -14.88
C ALA A 66 -18.46 -5.28 -14.45
N ALA A 67 -17.42 -5.86 -13.87
CA ALA A 67 -17.44 -7.22 -13.31
C ALA A 67 -18.04 -7.29 -11.90
N GLY A 68 -18.46 -6.17 -11.31
CA GLY A 68 -19.10 -6.12 -9.99
C GLY A 68 -18.14 -6.44 -8.83
N PHE A 69 -16.85 -6.11 -8.96
CA PHE A 69 -15.89 -6.34 -7.89
C PHE A 69 -16.24 -5.46 -6.67
N PRO A 70 -16.03 -5.96 -5.44
CA PRO A 70 -16.22 -5.13 -4.26
C PRO A 70 -15.21 -3.97 -4.25
N ASN A 71 -15.60 -2.89 -3.57
CA ASN A 71 -14.72 -1.76 -3.31
C ASN A 71 -13.40 -2.24 -2.71
N CYS A 72 -12.28 -1.73 -3.22
CA CYS A 72 -10.97 -2.13 -2.75
C CYS A 72 -10.72 -1.54 -1.36
N GLN A 73 -10.20 -2.35 -0.44
CA GLN A 73 -9.84 -1.95 0.93
C GLN A 73 -8.32 -1.86 1.13
N CYS A 74 -7.55 -1.70 0.04
CA CYS A 74 -6.11 -1.50 0.15
C CYS A 74 -5.79 -0.15 0.81
N SER A 75 -4.55 0.01 1.28
CA SER A 75 -4.10 1.24 1.97
C SER A 75 -4.27 2.52 1.17
N ASN A 76 -4.33 2.44 -0.16
CA ASN A 76 -4.51 3.59 -1.04
C ASN A 76 -5.99 3.90 -1.34
N CYS A 77 -6.90 2.94 -1.12
CA CYS A 77 -8.34 3.09 -1.34
C CYS A 77 -9.13 3.35 -0.05
N ASP A 78 -8.64 2.82 1.08
CA ASP A 78 -9.25 3.01 2.40
C ASP A 78 -8.17 3.48 3.40
N LEU A 79 -7.86 4.77 3.32
CA LEU A 79 -6.83 5.42 4.15
C LEU A 79 -7.19 5.38 5.63
N GLU A 80 -8.47 5.51 5.97
CA GLU A 80 -8.94 5.57 7.34
C GLU A 80 -8.81 4.20 8.01
N ALA A 81 -9.30 3.14 7.36
CA ALA A 81 -9.12 1.78 7.82
C ALA A 81 -7.65 1.40 7.97
N ALA A 82 -6.83 1.71 6.96
CA ALA A 82 -5.40 1.40 7.00
C ALA A 82 -4.69 2.12 8.15
N LYS A 83 -5.01 3.39 8.39
CA LYS A 83 -4.47 4.14 9.53
C LYS A 83 -4.91 3.55 10.86
N ALA A 84 -6.18 3.20 11.00
CA ALA A 84 -6.71 2.56 12.20
C ALA A 84 -5.96 1.26 12.50
N ILE A 85 -5.74 0.40 11.50
CA ILE A 85 -4.94 -0.83 11.65
C ILE A 85 -3.53 -0.51 12.14
N LEU A 86 -2.84 0.47 11.53
CA LEU A 86 -1.48 0.84 11.91
C LEU A 86 -1.39 1.36 13.35
N ASP A 87 -2.39 2.11 13.81
CA ASP A 87 -2.43 2.68 15.17
C ASP A 87 -2.54 1.60 16.26
N VAL A 88 -3.10 0.43 15.92
CA VAL A 88 -3.32 -0.70 16.84
C VAL A 88 -2.55 -1.97 16.46
N ALA A 89 -1.70 -1.94 15.42
CA ALA A 89 -1.04 -3.13 14.87
C ALA A 89 -0.21 -3.93 15.89
N GLN A 90 0.30 -3.28 16.94
CA GLN A 90 1.06 -3.95 18.01
C GLN A 90 0.21 -4.84 18.91
N GLN A 91 -1.12 -4.64 18.88
CA GLN A 91 -2.10 -5.43 19.61
C GLN A 91 -2.60 -6.63 18.78
N MET A 92 -2.10 -6.78 17.55
CA MET A 92 -2.53 -7.82 16.64
C MET A 92 -2.01 -9.18 17.09
N THR A 93 -2.94 -10.11 17.25
CA THR A 93 -2.72 -11.51 17.55
C THR A 93 -3.33 -12.36 16.44
N VAL A 94 -3.03 -13.65 16.43
CA VAL A 94 -3.68 -14.59 15.49
C VAL A 94 -5.20 -14.63 15.72
N ASP A 95 -5.64 -14.47 16.97
CA ASP A 95 -7.04 -14.59 17.36
C ASP A 95 -7.89 -13.37 17.00
N ASN A 96 -7.29 -12.17 16.93
CA ASN A 96 -8.02 -10.93 16.63
C ASN A 96 -7.75 -10.36 15.23
N LEU A 97 -6.84 -10.97 14.44
CA LEU A 97 -6.46 -10.50 13.11
C LEU A 97 -7.68 -10.26 12.20
N ASP A 98 -8.57 -11.24 12.09
CA ASP A 98 -9.73 -11.14 11.20
C ASP A 98 -10.64 -9.97 11.59
N GLN A 99 -10.87 -9.76 12.89
CA GLN A 99 -11.65 -8.63 13.39
C GLN A 99 -10.97 -7.30 13.09
N MET A 100 -9.64 -7.22 13.27
CA MET A 100 -8.86 -6.02 12.97
C MET A 100 -8.93 -5.66 11.49
N LEU A 101 -8.98 -6.65 10.59
CA LEU A 101 -9.07 -6.42 9.16
C LEU A 101 -10.50 -6.11 8.71
N SER A 102 -11.51 -6.79 9.27
CA SER A 102 -12.92 -6.61 8.87
C SER A 102 -13.56 -5.35 9.47
N SER A 103 -13.09 -4.91 10.63
CA SER A 103 -13.70 -3.81 11.40
C SER A 103 -12.63 -3.01 12.16
N PRO A 104 -11.66 -2.40 11.44
CA PRO A 104 -10.48 -1.78 12.04
C PRO A 104 -10.78 -0.63 12.99
N LEU A 105 -11.88 0.09 12.75
CA LEU A 105 -12.32 1.24 13.58
C LEU A 105 -12.91 0.82 14.93
N THR A 106 -13.15 -0.47 15.15
CA THR A 106 -13.77 -0.98 16.40
C THR A 106 -12.75 -1.37 17.46
N ILE A 107 -11.46 -1.39 17.11
CA ILE A 107 -10.39 -1.86 18.00
C ILE A 107 -9.90 -0.69 18.84
N GLU A 108 -10.13 -0.76 20.14
CA GLU A 108 -9.60 0.23 21.07
C GLU A 108 -8.10 0.06 21.26
N LYS A 109 -7.41 1.19 21.44
CA LYS A 109 -5.96 1.20 21.68
C LYS A 109 -5.69 0.91 23.16
N ASP A 110 -5.04 -0.22 23.46
CA ASP A 110 -4.55 -0.51 24.81
C ASP A 110 -3.34 0.39 25.13
N PRO A 111 -3.45 1.32 26.10
CA PRO A 111 -2.36 2.20 26.47
C PRO A 111 -1.22 1.49 27.22
N SER A 112 -1.43 0.26 27.69
CA SER A 112 -0.40 -0.53 28.38
C SER A 112 0.64 -1.11 27.42
N ILE A 113 0.27 -1.30 26.15
CA ILE A 113 1.17 -1.77 25.09
C ILE A 113 2.04 -0.59 24.64
N THR A 114 3.30 -0.62 25.06
CA THR A 114 4.27 0.43 24.75
C THR A 114 5.26 0.00 23.67
N VAL A 115 5.46 0.88 22.70
CA VAL A 115 6.48 0.69 21.67
C VAL A 115 7.85 0.98 22.27
N LEU A 116 8.71 -0.03 22.36
CA LEU A 116 10.10 0.20 22.72
C LEU A 116 10.84 0.86 21.56
N VAL A 117 11.05 2.18 21.66
CA VAL A 117 11.84 2.92 20.67
C VAL A 117 13.33 2.63 20.90
N ARG A 118 13.91 1.78 20.04
CA ARG A 118 15.36 1.51 20.07
C ARG A 118 16.11 2.77 19.64
N LYS A 119 16.84 3.40 20.56
CA LYS A 119 17.76 4.50 20.23
C LYS A 119 18.84 3.99 19.27
N ARG A 120 18.87 4.50 18.03
CA ARG A 120 20.00 4.28 17.11
C ARG A 120 21.23 4.95 17.71
N LYS A 121 22.36 4.23 17.83
CA LYS A 121 23.66 4.85 18.06
C LYS A 121 23.99 5.66 16.80
N LEU A 122 24.20 6.96 16.97
CA LEU A 122 24.75 7.85 15.95
C LEU A 122 26.19 7.42 15.61
#